data_AF-A0A9P6TW93-F1
#
_entry.id   AF-A0A9P6TW93-F1
#
_cell.length_a   1.000
_cell.length_b   1.000
_cell.length_c   1.000
_cell.angle_alpha   90.00
_cell.angle_beta   90.00
_cell.angle_gamma   90.00
#
_symmetry.space_group_name_H-M   'P 1'
#
loop_
_entity.id
_entity.type
_entity.pdbx_description
1 polymer ?
#
loop_
_entity_poly.entity_id
_entity_poly.type
_entity_poly.pdbx_seq_one_letter_code
_entity_poly.pdbx_strand_id
1 'polypeptide(L)'
;MKVTLSAAVFAILATVAAAQGQFNAASFPPVNAVPPIDSPEVKEWLKDLDFADVPKFALHTGNPPACPALAQIPADQCWWTCQTCPADDIERCTAPGVWGLTFDDGPTPNTPLLLESLKAHNAKATFFVMGSNVIRNAEVLNQEVADGHHIASHTWSHHPLTTLSNEQIVAELKWTEKAVMDITGLHMKYMRPPYGDIDNRVRAVVKKLGYIVVDWTSDDYDSKDFNLNAGFTEATLSAAVTTMSNTLKAYGANPGTQGIITLEHDLYPVTVEFAKRLLPVAAEAKLQIQTIAQCLSDAHGYQGTPPPGKGDGSGNKTGDGDKGPSVVHPDSAGAASMVVSGGLMAAGLAIAGAAIAAL
;
A
#
# COMPACT_ATOMS: atom_id res chain seq x y z
N MET A 1 13.78 -57.00 -20.75
CA MET A 1 13.46 -55.92 -21.70
C MET A 1 13.95 -54.62 -21.07
N LYS A 2 15.07 -54.06 -21.54
CA LYS A 2 15.67 -52.83 -21.01
C LYS A 2 14.90 -51.65 -21.60
N VAL A 3 14.26 -50.83 -20.76
CA VAL A 3 13.68 -49.56 -21.20
C VAL A 3 14.73 -48.48 -21.02
N THR A 4 15.34 -48.06 -22.13
CA THR A 4 16.19 -46.88 -22.22
C THR A 4 15.30 -45.64 -22.15
N LEU A 5 15.36 -44.87 -21.06
CA LEU A 5 14.84 -43.51 -21.03
C LEU A 5 15.76 -42.63 -21.90
N SER A 6 15.18 -42.07 -22.96
CA SER A 6 15.85 -41.11 -23.85
C SER A 6 16.10 -39.79 -23.12
N ALA A 7 17.30 -39.23 -23.26
CA ALA A 7 17.77 -37.98 -22.68
C ALA A 7 17.03 -36.71 -23.18
N ALA A 8 15.87 -36.86 -23.82
CA ALA A 8 15.10 -35.77 -24.43
C ALA A 8 14.09 -35.09 -23.48
N VAL A 9 13.90 -35.60 -22.26
CA VAL A 9 12.90 -35.05 -21.30
C VAL A 9 13.51 -34.01 -20.35
N PHE A 10 14.84 -33.84 -20.31
CA PHE A 10 15.50 -32.83 -19.47
C PHE A 10 15.81 -31.50 -20.18
N ALA A 11 15.39 -31.33 -21.45
CA ALA A 11 15.70 -30.14 -22.25
C ALA A 11 14.48 -29.20 -22.49
N ILE A 12 13.32 -29.45 -21.87
CA ILE A 12 12.09 -28.61 -22.03
C ILE A 12 11.75 -27.87 -20.72
N LEU A 13 12.72 -27.70 -19.82
CA LEU A 13 12.57 -26.90 -18.59
C LEU A 13 13.61 -25.77 -18.46
N ALA A 14 14.36 -25.47 -19.53
CA ALA A 14 15.45 -24.50 -19.52
C ALA A 14 15.33 -23.36 -20.55
N THR A 15 14.16 -23.13 -21.16
CA THR A 15 14.00 -22.13 -22.25
C THR A 15 12.84 -21.14 -22.10
N VAL A 16 12.31 -20.91 -20.89
CA VAL A 16 11.38 -19.78 -20.63
C VAL A 16 11.99 -18.70 -19.72
N ALA A 17 13.31 -18.73 -19.50
CA ALA A 17 14.04 -17.69 -18.76
C ALA A 17 14.73 -16.66 -19.70
N ALA A 18 14.28 -16.55 -20.95
CA ALA A 18 14.92 -15.69 -21.96
C ALA A 18 13.87 -14.88 -22.74
N ALA A 19 13.16 -13.98 -22.04
CA ALA A 19 12.42 -12.87 -22.66
C ALA A 19 12.06 -11.72 -21.68
N GLN A 20 12.43 -11.81 -20.39
CA GLN A 20 12.45 -10.64 -19.53
C GLN A 20 13.86 -10.06 -19.61
N GLY A 21 14.02 -8.89 -20.24
CA GLY A 21 15.25 -8.12 -20.08
C GLY A 21 15.52 -8.00 -18.58
N GLN A 22 16.76 -8.26 -18.15
CA GLN A 22 17.10 -8.14 -16.74
C GLN A 22 16.69 -6.75 -16.26
N PHE A 23 15.82 -6.71 -15.24
CA PHE A 23 15.42 -5.46 -14.60
C PHE A 23 16.69 -4.68 -14.23
N ASN A 24 16.80 -3.44 -14.72
CA ASN A 24 17.96 -2.59 -14.52
C ASN A 24 17.55 -1.32 -13.78
N ALA A 25 17.77 -1.28 -12.47
CA ALA A 25 17.44 -0.11 -11.67
C ALA A 25 18.13 1.19 -12.16
N ALA A 26 19.27 1.10 -12.84
CA ALA A 26 19.98 2.27 -13.35
C ALA A 26 19.31 2.94 -14.57
N SER A 27 18.30 2.31 -15.19
CA SER A 27 17.50 2.93 -16.25
C SER A 27 16.35 3.79 -15.73
N PHE A 28 16.21 3.93 -14.42
CA PHE A 28 15.15 4.69 -13.77
C PHE A 28 15.66 6.03 -13.22
N PRO A 29 14.76 6.99 -12.94
CA PRO A 29 15.12 8.27 -12.35
C PRO A 29 15.86 8.14 -11.01
N PRO A 30 16.51 9.21 -10.53
CA PRO A 30 17.08 9.23 -9.19
C PRO A 30 16.03 8.87 -8.12
N VAL A 31 16.45 8.10 -7.13
CA VAL A 31 15.60 7.74 -5.99
C VAL A 31 15.29 8.97 -5.14
N ASN A 32 14.07 9.05 -4.61
CA ASN A 32 13.61 10.10 -3.70
C ASN A 32 13.75 11.53 -4.27
N ALA A 33 13.64 11.66 -5.59
CA ALA A 33 13.62 12.94 -6.27
C ALA A 33 12.56 12.94 -7.36
N VAL A 34 11.91 14.09 -7.56
CA VAL A 34 10.91 14.27 -8.62
C VAL A 34 11.53 13.90 -9.98
N PRO A 35 10.94 12.97 -10.74
CA PRO A 35 11.51 12.55 -12.02
C PRO A 35 11.65 13.73 -13.01
N PRO A 36 12.72 13.74 -13.84
CA PRO A 36 12.88 14.74 -14.87
C PRO A 36 11.79 14.58 -15.95
N ILE A 37 11.23 15.71 -16.39
CA ILE A 37 10.15 15.72 -17.41
C ILE A 37 10.67 15.74 -18.86
N ASP A 38 11.97 15.89 -19.05
CA ASP A 38 12.61 15.99 -20.36
C ASP A 38 13.14 14.66 -20.90
N SER A 39 12.94 13.56 -20.17
CA SER A 39 13.30 12.22 -20.62
C SER A 39 12.49 11.80 -21.86
N PRO A 40 13.03 10.92 -22.72
CA PRO A 40 12.29 10.37 -23.86
C PRO A 40 10.97 9.69 -23.46
N GLU A 41 10.96 8.96 -22.35
CA GLU A 41 9.79 8.26 -21.82
C GLU A 41 8.69 9.25 -21.42
N VAL A 42 9.03 10.28 -20.64
CA VAL A 42 8.04 11.28 -20.21
C VAL A 42 7.50 12.06 -21.41
N LYS A 43 8.37 12.45 -22.34
CA LYS A 43 7.95 13.09 -23.60
C LYS A 43 7.01 12.21 -24.42
N GLU A 44 7.18 10.90 -24.38
CA GLU A 44 6.27 9.97 -25.05
C GLU A 44 4.92 9.92 -24.34
N TRP A 45 4.90 9.71 -23.02
CA TRP A 45 3.65 9.63 -22.25
C TRP A 45 2.81 10.91 -22.33
N LEU A 46 3.46 12.07 -22.42
CA LEU A 46 2.76 13.35 -22.54
C LEU A 46 2.07 13.57 -23.89
N LYS A 47 2.42 12.83 -24.95
CA LYS A 47 1.79 13.00 -26.28
C LYS A 47 0.31 12.63 -26.30
N ASP A 48 -0.08 11.68 -25.46
CA ASP A 48 -1.45 11.15 -25.40
C ASP A 48 -2.33 11.91 -24.40
N LEU A 49 -1.82 12.95 -23.77
CA LEU A 49 -2.51 13.71 -22.72
C LEU A 49 -2.86 15.12 -23.18
N ASP A 50 -4.13 15.46 -23.04
CA ASP A 50 -4.64 16.82 -23.18
C ASP A 50 -5.02 17.38 -21.80
N PHE A 51 -4.48 18.55 -21.47
CA PHE A 51 -4.72 19.27 -20.21
C PHE A 51 -5.66 20.47 -20.37
N ALA A 52 -6.29 20.68 -21.53
CA ALA A 52 -7.14 21.84 -21.78
C ALA A 52 -8.33 21.97 -20.80
N ASP A 53 -8.85 20.84 -20.33
CA ASP A 53 -9.96 20.71 -19.37
C ASP A 53 -9.50 20.56 -17.90
N VAL A 54 -8.19 20.56 -17.63
CA VAL A 54 -7.66 20.50 -16.26
C VAL A 54 -7.83 21.86 -15.59
N PRO A 55 -8.41 21.93 -14.36
CA PRO A 55 -8.51 23.17 -13.60
C PRO A 55 -7.16 23.88 -13.45
N LYS A 56 -7.16 25.20 -13.60
CA LYS A 56 -5.96 26.03 -13.53
C LYS A 56 -5.84 26.67 -12.15
N PHE A 57 -5.18 25.98 -11.24
CA PHE A 57 -4.82 26.52 -9.93
C PHE A 57 -3.34 26.88 -9.87
N ALA A 58 -2.99 27.86 -9.06
CA ALA A 58 -1.60 28.15 -8.76
C ALA A 58 -1.01 26.96 -7.99
N LEU A 59 0.24 26.60 -8.30
CA LEU A 59 0.94 25.55 -7.57
C LEU A 59 1.16 26.01 -6.12
N HIS A 60 0.95 25.09 -5.19
CA HIS A 60 1.22 25.34 -3.78
C HIS A 60 2.72 25.34 -3.51
N THR A 61 3.10 25.88 -2.34
CA THR A 61 4.50 25.95 -1.91
C THR A 61 4.67 25.27 -0.56
N GLY A 62 5.82 24.62 -0.38
CA GLY A 62 6.15 23.84 0.82
C GLY A 62 6.34 22.35 0.52
N ASN A 63 6.83 21.62 1.51
CA ASN A 63 6.96 20.16 1.44
C ASN A 63 6.81 19.56 2.87
N PRO A 64 5.58 19.23 3.32
CA PRO A 64 4.31 19.45 2.63
C PRO A 64 3.86 20.93 2.60
N PRO A 65 2.94 21.32 1.71
CA PRO A 65 2.38 22.66 1.66
C PRO A 65 1.58 23.01 2.94
N ALA A 66 1.70 24.26 3.39
CA ALA A 66 0.94 24.75 4.53
C ALA A 66 -0.49 25.15 4.12
N CYS A 67 -1.47 24.77 4.93
CA CYS A 67 -2.86 25.15 4.67
C CYS A 67 -3.10 26.64 4.94
N PRO A 68 -3.63 27.40 3.97
CA PRO A 68 -4.08 28.77 4.21
C PRO A 68 -5.37 28.75 5.05
N ALA A 69 -5.87 29.94 5.43
CA ALA A 69 -7.18 30.01 6.08
C ALA A 69 -8.25 29.47 5.12
N LEU A 70 -9.21 28.68 5.62
CA LEU A 70 -10.21 28.00 4.77
C LEU A 70 -10.97 28.95 3.83
N ALA A 71 -11.24 30.18 4.26
CA ALA A 71 -11.91 31.20 3.45
C ALA A 71 -11.07 31.71 2.26
N GLN A 72 -9.77 31.39 2.22
CA GLN A 72 -8.84 31.74 1.15
C GLN A 72 -8.71 30.63 0.10
N ILE A 73 -9.23 29.43 0.38
CA ILE A 73 -9.21 28.31 -0.57
C ILE A 73 -10.41 28.48 -1.51
N PRO A 74 -10.21 28.58 -2.84
CA PRO A 74 -11.30 28.61 -3.80
C PRO A 74 -12.25 27.42 -3.61
N ALA A 75 -13.56 27.68 -3.65
CA ALA A 75 -14.57 26.65 -3.39
C ALA A 75 -14.50 25.48 -4.38
N ASP A 76 -14.05 25.73 -5.61
CA ASP A 76 -13.85 24.74 -6.67
C ASP A 76 -12.52 24.01 -6.58
N GLN A 77 -11.61 24.41 -5.69
CA GLN A 77 -10.32 23.74 -5.53
C GLN A 77 -10.46 22.40 -4.82
N CYS A 78 -11.34 22.29 -3.82
CA CYS A 78 -11.59 21.06 -3.06
C CYS A 78 -10.27 20.40 -2.60
N TRP A 79 -9.45 21.14 -1.86
CA TRP A 79 -8.13 20.66 -1.44
C TRP A 79 -8.27 19.74 -0.23
N TRP A 80 -8.03 18.45 -0.42
CA TRP A 80 -8.30 17.42 0.57
C TRP A 80 -7.55 17.67 1.89
N THR A 81 -6.22 17.82 1.85
CA THR A 81 -5.39 18.03 3.06
C THR A 81 -5.84 19.22 3.90
N CYS A 82 -6.39 20.27 3.28
CA CYS A 82 -6.73 21.50 3.99
C CYS A 82 -8.21 21.64 4.33
N GLN A 83 -9.10 20.98 3.59
CA GLN A 83 -10.55 21.12 3.76
C GLN A 83 -11.27 19.80 4.05
N THR A 84 -10.55 18.67 4.05
CA THR A 84 -11.10 17.31 4.05
C THR A 84 -12.21 17.17 2.99
N CYS A 85 -11.97 17.76 1.81
CA CYS A 85 -12.91 17.74 0.71
C CYS A 85 -12.66 16.49 -0.13
N PRO A 86 -13.52 15.45 -0.06
CA PRO A 86 -13.26 14.16 -0.69
C PRO A 86 -13.45 14.18 -2.20
N ALA A 87 -14.23 15.13 -2.74
CA ALA A 87 -14.77 15.05 -4.10
C ALA A 87 -15.40 13.67 -4.37
N ASP A 88 -14.76 12.85 -5.19
CA ASP A 88 -15.13 11.47 -5.54
C ASP A 88 -14.02 10.46 -5.22
N ASP A 89 -13.08 10.82 -4.34
CA ASP A 89 -12.03 9.94 -3.84
C ASP A 89 -12.62 8.84 -2.94
N ILE A 90 -11.93 7.70 -2.87
CA ILE A 90 -12.33 6.58 -2.01
C ILE A 90 -11.73 6.77 -0.62
N GLU A 91 -12.58 6.99 0.37
CA GLU A 91 -12.18 7.08 1.80
C GLU A 91 -12.74 5.92 2.64
N ARG A 92 -13.69 5.16 2.10
CA ARG A 92 -14.39 4.08 2.82
C ARG A 92 -14.55 2.84 1.96
N CYS A 93 -14.54 1.69 2.62
CA CYS A 93 -14.93 0.42 2.02
C CYS A 93 -16.46 0.33 1.90
N THR A 94 -16.95 -0.50 0.98
CA THR A 94 -18.38 -0.51 0.63
C THR A 94 -19.28 -1.20 1.67
N ALA A 95 -18.74 -2.18 2.42
CA ALA A 95 -19.51 -3.00 3.36
C ALA A 95 -19.12 -2.73 4.83
N PRO A 96 -20.09 -2.71 5.77
CA PRO A 96 -19.81 -2.53 7.19
C PRO A 96 -19.02 -3.70 7.77
N GLY A 97 -18.26 -3.45 8.83
CA GLY A 97 -17.39 -4.45 9.46
C GLY A 97 -16.14 -4.82 8.64
N VAL A 98 -15.96 -4.20 7.47
CA VAL A 98 -14.72 -4.34 6.68
C VAL A 98 -13.69 -3.30 7.12
N TRP A 99 -12.44 -3.75 7.19
CA TRP A 99 -11.26 -2.93 7.40
C TRP A 99 -10.33 -3.07 6.19
N GLY A 100 -10.31 -2.04 5.35
CA GLY A 100 -9.31 -1.84 4.30
C GLY A 100 -7.96 -1.48 4.93
N LEU A 101 -7.12 -2.49 5.13
CA LEU A 101 -5.79 -2.35 5.73
C LEU A 101 -4.80 -1.90 4.65
N THR A 102 -4.09 -0.80 4.89
CA THR A 102 -3.19 -0.22 3.88
C THR A 102 -1.87 0.26 4.45
N PHE A 103 -0.80 0.11 3.67
CA PHE A 103 0.56 0.52 4.02
C PHE A 103 1.14 1.39 2.93
N ASP A 104 1.66 2.56 3.30
CA ASP A 104 2.32 3.52 2.43
C ASP A 104 3.85 3.46 2.58
N ASP A 105 4.54 4.05 1.59
CA ASP A 105 5.99 4.26 1.52
C ASP A 105 6.86 3.02 1.29
N GLY A 106 6.28 1.82 1.28
CA GLY A 106 6.97 0.59 0.90
C GLY A 106 7.29 0.48 -0.60
N PRO A 107 7.87 -0.65 -1.03
CA PRO A 107 8.45 -1.70 -0.18
C PRO A 107 9.81 -1.29 0.40
N THR A 108 10.12 -1.75 1.61
CA THR A 108 11.40 -1.54 2.29
C THR A 108 12.03 -2.87 2.72
N PRO A 109 13.29 -2.89 3.21
CA PRO A 109 13.86 -4.09 3.83
C PRO A 109 13.10 -4.59 5.07
N ASN A 110 12.19 -3.79 5.65
CA ASN A 110 11.38 -4.18 6.80
C ASN A 110 10.07 -4.85 6.40
N THR A 111 9.56 -4.58 5.20
CA THR A 111 8.29 -5.11 4.69
C THR A 111 8.18 -6.64 4.77
N PRO A 112 9.24 -7.45 4.52
CA PRO A 112 9.13 -8.91 4.68
C PRO A 112 8.69 -9.37 6.07
N LEU A 113 9.05 -8.63 7.14
CA LEU A 113 8.62 -8.94 8.51
C LEU A 113 7.11 -8.66 8.71
N LEU A 114 6.57 -7.66 8.01
CA LEU A 114 5.15 -7.38 7.98
C LEU A 114 4.39 -8.46 7.20
N LEU A 115 4.91 -8.88 6.03
CA LEU A 115 4.31 -9.92 5.21
C LEU A 115 4.20 -11.26 5.96
N GLU A 116 5.22 -11.65 6.71
CA GLU A 116 5.17 -12.84 7.58
C GLU A 116 4.01 -12.74 8.59
N SER A 117 3.84 -11.57 9.21
CA SER A 117 2.77 -11.36 10.19
C SER A 117 1.38 -11.34 9.56
N LEU A 118 1.22 -10.68 8.41
CA LEU A 118 -0.02 -10.68 7.63
C LEU A 118 -0.43 -12.12 7.26
N LYS A 119 0.54 -12.91 6.78
CA LYS A 119 0.34 -14.33 6.46
C LYS A 119 -0.07 -15.15 7.68
N ALA A 120 0.57 -14.95 8.83
CA ALA A 120 0.21 -15.62 10.08
C ALA A 120 -1.22 -15.33 10.55
N HIS A 121 -1.76 -14.15 10.20
CA HIS A 121 -3.13 -13.74 10.51
C HIS A 121 -4.12 -13.98 9.34
N ASN A 122 -3.68 -14.61 8.25
CA ASN A 122 -4.45 -14.77 7.02
C ASN A 122 -5.06 -13.45 6.51
N ALA A 123 -4.32 -12.36 6.66
CA ALA A 123 -4.72 -11.01 6.28
C ALA A 123 -4.11 -10.62 4.93
N LYS A 124 -4.87 -9.88 4.11
CA LYS A 124 -4.39 -9.27 2.87
C LYS A 124 -4.59 -7.76 2.93
N ALA A 125 -3.48 -7.03 2.83
CA ALA A 125 -3.45 -5.57 2.79
C ALA A 125 -3.24 -5.01 1.37
N THR A 126 -3.44 -3.70 1.22
CA THR A 126 -2.98 -2.93 0.06
C THR A 126 -1.69 -2.19 0.37
N PHE A 127 -0.68 -2.34 -0.48
CA PHE A 127 0.56 -1.59 -0.39
C PHE A 127 0.53 -0.47 -1.44
N PHE A 128 0.56 0.79 -0.99
CA PHE A 128 0.76 1.95 -1.84
C PHE A 128 2.28 2.17 -1.96
N VAL A 129 2.85 1.69 -3.06
CA VAL A 129 4.29 1.58 -3.22
C VAL A 129 4.89 2.83 -3.87
N MET A 130 6.04 3.26 -3.35
CA MET A 130 6.85 4.29 -3.97
C MET A 130 7.72 3.68 -5.07
N GLY A 131 7.74 4.30 -6.25
CA GLY A 131 8.54 3.82 -7.39
C GLY A 131 10.04 3.75 -7.10
N SER A 132 10.58 4.73 -6.38
CA SER A 132 11.99 4.73 -5.97
C SER A 132 12.35 3.56 -5.04
N ASN A 133 11.41 3.11 -4.21
CA ASN A 133 11.58 1.99 -3.30
C ASN A 133 11.37 0.64 -3.99
N VAL A 134 10.44 0.57 -4.94
CA VAL A 134 10.24 -0.59 -5.82
C VAL A 134 11.54 -0.97 -6.53
N ILE A 135 12.26 -0.01 -7.12
CA ILE A 135 13.50 -0.34 -7.84
C ILE A 135 14.65 -0.78 -6.93
N ARG A 136 14.59 -0.44 -5.64
CA ARG A 136 15.58 -0.84 -4.63
C ARG A 136 15.25 -2.19 -3.99
N ASN A 137 13.98 -2.56 -3.95
CA ASN A 137 13.47 -3.73 -3.23
C ASN A 137 12.55 -4.59 -4.13
N ALA A 138 12.94 -4.80 -5.39
CA ALA A 138 12.12 -5.50 -6.39
C ALA A 138 11.73 -6.94 -5.99
N GLU A 139 12.57 -7.61 -5.22
CA GLU A 139 12.28 -8.92 -4.63
C GLU A 139 11.15 -8.88 -3.59
N VAL A 140 11.09 -7.80 -2.80
CA VAL A 140 10.05 -7.58 -1.80
C VAL A 140 8.72 -7.28 -2.49
N LEU A 141 8.71 -6.45 -3.54
CA LEU A 141 7.50 -6.22 -4.35
C LEU A 141 6.95 -7.53 -4.93
N ASN A 142 7.82 -8.39 -5.48
CA ASN A 142 7.40 -9.70 -5.97
C ASN A 142 6.82 -10.57 -4.85
N GLN A 143 7.36 -10.46 -3.63
CA GLN A 143 6.82 -11.17 -2.48
C GLN A 143 5.44 -10.65 -2.08
N GLU A 144 5.21 -9.34 -2.04
CA GLU A 144 3.89 -8.75 -1.79
C GLU A 144 2.85 -9.31 -2.76
N VAL A 145 3.18 -9.34 -4.06
CA VAL A 145 2.31 -9.89 -5.12
C VAL A 145 2.10 -11.39 -4.93
N ALA A 146 3.17 -12.16 -4.70
CA ALA A 146 3.10 -13.61 -4.54
C ALA A 146 2.31 -14.04 -3.30
N ASP A 147 2.36 -13.26 -2.23
CA ASP A 147 1.55 -13.46 -1.03
C ASP A 147 0.10 -12.95 -1.23
N GLY A 148 -0.28 -12.43 -2.41
CA GLY A 148 -1.66 -12.09 -2.77
C GLY A 148 -2.14 -10.75 -2.22
N HIS A 149 -1.21 -9.83 -1.94
CA HIS A 149 -1.52 -8.46 -1.56
C HIS A 149 -1.88 -7.62 -2.79
N HIS A 150 -2.59 -6.52 -2.56
CA HIS A 150 -2.94 -5.57 -3.61
C HIS A 150 -1.88 -4.48 -3.70
N ILE A 151 -1.43 -4.16 -4.91
CA ILE A 151 -0.40 -3.15 -5.16
C ILE A 151 -1.04 -1.93 -5.82
N ALA A 152 -0.81 -0.77 -5.22
CA ALA A 152 -1.28 0.53 -5.68
C ALA A 152 -0.12 1.53 -5.69
N SER A 153 -0.28 2.66 -6.39
CA SER A 153 0.80 3.64 -6.56
C SER A 153 0.84 4.65 -5.42
N HIS A 154 2.04 4.98 -4.96
CA HIS A 154 2.30 6.12 -4.07
C HIS A 154 3.32 7.09 -4.64
N THR A 155 3.24 7.32 -5.96
CA THR A 155 4.16 8.19 -6.73
C THR A 155 5.59 7.66 -6.78
N TRP A 156 6.51 8.38 -7.40
CA TRP A 156 7.90 7.98 -7.51
C TRP A 156 8.69 8.44 -6.29
N SER A 157 8.52 9.70 -5.90
CA SER A 157 9.40 10.37 -4.94
C SER A 157 8.73 10.80 -3.64
N HIS A 158 7.42 10.56 -3.50
CA HIS A 158 6.62 11.02 -2.35
C HIS A 158 6.54 12.57 -2.26
N HIS A 159 6.58 13.26 -3.40
CA HIS A 159 6.41 14.72 -3.42
C HIS A 159 4.92 15.11 -3.32
N PRO A 160 4.55 16.19 -2.61
CA PRO A 160 3.17 16.66 -2.55
C PRO A 160 2.69 17.08 -3.95
N LEU A 161 1.60 16.50 -4.44
CA LEU A 161 1.22 16.64 -5.84
C LEU A 161 0.69 18.04 -6.19
N THR A 162 0.15 18.77 -5.23
CA THR A 162 -0.41 20.10 -5.48
C THR A 162 0.67 21.16 -5.72
N THR A 163 1.93 20.86 -5.36
CA THR A 163 3.10 21.71 -5.62
C THR A 163 3.74 21.45 -6.99
N LEU A 164 3.37 20.35 -7.66
CA LEU A 164 3.93 19.89 -8.93
C LEU A 164 3.12 20.37 -10.14
N SER A 165 3.82 20.62 -11.26
CA SER A 165 3.18 20.80 -12.57
C SER A 165 2.44 19.53 -13.02
N ASN A 166 1.52 19.65 -13.97
CA ASN A 166 0.79 18.49 -14.49
C ASN A 166 1.75 17.45 -15.10
N GLU A 167 2.79 17.89 -15.80
CA GLU A 167 3.82 17.04 -16.39
C GLU A 167 4.66 16.31 -15.33
N GLN A 168 4.96 16.98 -14.21
CA GLN A 168 5.66 16.36 -13.10
C GLN A 168 4.80 15.29 -12.42
N ILE A 169 3.49 15.54 -12.23
CA ILE A 169 2.54 14.53 -11.72
C ILE A 169 2.49 13.31 -12.64
N VAL A 170 2.47 13.52 -13.97
CA VAL A 170 2.54 12.42 -14.94
C VAL A 170 3.84 11.64 -14.78
N ALA A 171 4.97 12.32 -14.64
CA ALA A 171 6.27 11.67 -14.47
C ALA A 171 6.34 10.84 -13.16
N GLU A 172 5.87 11.40 -12.05
CA GLU A 172 5.75 10.72 -10.74
C GLU A 172 4.97 9.39 -10.86
N LEU A 173 3.81 9.40 -11.52
CA LEU A 173 2.96 8.23 -11.62
C LEU A 173 3.45 7.22 -12.66
N LYS A 174 3.87 7.68 -13.85
CA LYS A 174 4.25 6.80 -14.95
C LYS A 174 5.59 6.12 -14.74
N TRP A 175 6.53 6.74 -14.04
CA TRP A 175 7.77 6.04 -13.65
C TRP A 175 7.52 4.93 -12.63
N THR A 176 6.63 5.15 -11.66
CA THR A 176 6.22 4.10 -10.71
C THR A 176 5.46 2.98 -11.42
N GLU A 177 4.53 3.33 -12.32
CA GLU A 177 3.83 2.37 -13.18
C GLU A 177 4.79 1.51 -13.99
N LYS A 178 5.78 2.14 -14.64
CA LYS A 178 6.79 1.43 -15.42
C LYS A 178 7.61 0.47 -14.54
N ALA A 179 8.05 0.90 -13.36
CA ALA A 179 8.83 0.06 -12.46
C ALA A 179 8.05 -1.17 -12.00
N VAL A 180 6.80 -0.97 -11.55
CA VAL A 180 5.93 -2.07 -11.12
C VAL A 180 5.60 -3.01 -12.28
N MET A 181 5.31 -2.47 -13.47
CA MET A 181 5.02 -3.26 -14.67
C MET A 181 6.24 -4.09 -15.11
N ASP A 182 7.44 -3.50 -15.15
CA ASP A 182 8.67 -4.20 -15.56
C ASP A 182 9.03 -5.35 -14.61
N ILE A 183 8.69 -5.22 -13.32
CA ILE A 183 8.99 -6.23 -12.28
C ILE A 183 7.90 -7.30 -12.19
N THR A 184 6.63 -6.91 -12.19
CA THR A 184 5.50 -7.78 -11.82
C THR A 184 4.55 -8.10 -12.97
N GLY A 185 4.58 -7.29 -14.03
CA GLY A 185 3.58 -7.33 -15.12
C GLY A 185 2.21 -6.76 -14.73
N LEU A 186 2.08 -6.11 -13.56
CA LEU A 186 0.84 -5.50 -13.10
C LEU A 186 0.75 -4.04 -13.55
N HIS A 187 -0.46 -3.65 -13.98
CA HIS A 187 -0.78 -2.27 -14.32
C HIS A 187 -1.68 -1.68 -13.22
N MET A 188 -1.13 -0.87 -12.32
CA MET A 188 -1.84 -0.40 -11.11
C MET A 188 -3.06 0.47 -11.47
N LYS A 189 -4.17 0.28 -10.75
CA LYS A 189 -5.42 1.05 -10.93
C LYS A 189 -5.68 2.07 -9.84
N TYR A 190 -5.12 1.85 -8.66
CA TYR A 190 -5.34 2.70 -7.50
C TYR A 190 -4.06 3.48 -7.18
N MET A 191 -4.22 4.68 -6.66
CA MET A 191 -3.13 5.47 -6.09
C MET A 191 -3.59 6.21 -4.85
N ARG A 192 -2.64 6.51 -3.97
CA ARG A 192 -2.83 7.43 -2.86
C ARG A 192 -1.87 8.60 -3.03
N PRO A 193 -2.32 9.86 -2.93
CA PRO A 193 -1.45 11.02 -2.99
C PRO A 193 -0.60 11.11 -1.71
N PRO A 194 0.73 11.33 -1.83
CA PRO A 194 1.57 11.66 -0.68
C PRO A 194 0.97 12.77 0.18
N TYR A 195 0.99 12.60 1.50
CA TYR A 195 0.40 13.53 2.48
C TYR A 195 -1.13 13.75 2.37
N GLY A 196 -1.85 12.93 1.58
CA GLY A 196 -3.23 13.25 1.18
C GLY A 196 -3.32 14.49 0.28
N ASP A 197 -2.19 14.97 -0.27
CA ASP A 197 -2.09 16.26 -0.95
C ASP A 197 -2.67 16.21 -2.36
N ILE A 198 -3.97 16.49 -2.42
CA ILE A 198 -4.73 16.46 -3.67
C ILE A 198 -5.78 17.57 -3.73
N ASP A 199 -5.87 18.22 -4.90
CA ASP A 199 -6.92 19.17 -5.25
C ASP A 199 -7.59 18.76 -6.58
N ASN A 200 -8.61 19.50 -7.01
CA ASN A 200 -9.34 19.16 -8.25
C ASN A 200 -8.48 19.24 -9.52
N ARG A 201 -7.35 19.97 -9.53
CA ARG A 201 -6.39 19.94 -10.63
C ARG A 201 -5.65 18.61 -10.63
N VAL A 202 -5.10 18.20 -9.49
CA VAL A 202 -4.39 16.93 -9.35
C VAL A 202 -5.33 15.76 -9.67
N ARG A 203 -6.56 15.74 -9.14
CA ARG A 203 -7.58 14.71 -9.46
C ARG A 203 -7.81 14.58 -10.95
N ALA A 204 -7.93 15.70 -11.67
CA ALA A 204 -8.15 15.68 -13.11
C ALA A 204 -6.98 15.03 -13.86
N VAL A 205 -5.73 15.31 -13.46
CA VAL A 205 -4.53 14.68 -14.04
C VAL A 205 -4.47 13.18 -13.72
N VAL A 206 -4.67 12.80 -12.45
CA VAL A 206 -4.64 11.40 -12.00
C VAL A 206 -5.67 10.54 -12.74
N LYS A 207 -6.90 11.05 -12.90
CA LYS A 207 -7.98 10.35 -13.63
C LYS A 207 -7.70 10.19 -15.12
N LYS A 208 -7.05 11.16 -15.76
CA LYS A 208 -6.63 11.04 -17.17
C LYS A 208 -5.63 9.90 -17.38
N LEU A 209 -4.88 9.53 -16.34
CA LEU A 209 -3.95 8.40 -16.35
C LEU A 209 -4.62 7.06 -15.97
N GLY A 210 -5.94 7.05 -15.75
CA GLY A 210 -6.72 5.86 -15.44
C GLY A 210 -6.72 5.44 -13.96
N TYR A 211 -6.15 6.26 -13.08
CA TYR A 211 -6.08 5.95 -11.64
C TYR A 211 -7.34 6.35 -10.89
N ILE A 212 -7.66 5.56 -9.86
CA ILE A 212 -8.63 5.86 -8.81
C ILE A 212 -7.85 6.32 -7.57
N VAL A 213 -8.26 7.46 -7.01
CA VAL A 213 -7.68 8.02 -5.79
C VAL A 213 -8.28 7.32 -4.57
N VAL A 214 -7.42 6.94 -3.63
CA VAL A 214 -7.79 6.33 -2.35
C VAL A 214 -7.09 7.07 -1.21
N ASP A 215 -7.87 7.68 -0.33
CA ASP A 215 -7.41 8.27 0.92
C ASP A 215 -7.78 7.33 2.08
N TRP A 216 -8.10 7.89 3.25
CA TRP A 216 -8.50 7.16 4.44
C TRP A 216 -9.73 7.81 5.10
N THR A 217 -10.37 7.08 6.01
CA THR A 217 -11.74 7.38 6.46
C THR A 217 -11.93 8.72 7.18
N SER A 218 -10.94 9.09 7.99
CA SER A 218 -10.81 10.35 8.75
C SER A 218 -9.50 10.32 9.53
N ASP A 219 -9.10 11.45 10.13
CA ASP A 219 -7.91 11.57 10.98
C ASP A 219 -7.83 10.56 12.14
N ASP A 220 -8.97 10.01 12.59
CA ASP A 220 -8.99 8.96 13.63
C ASP A 220 -8.42 7.61 13.13
N TYR A 221 -8.39 7.41 11.80
CA TYR A 221 -7.90 6.21 11.12
C TYR A 221 -6.54 6.42 10.43
N ASP A 222 -5.94 7.61 10.60
CA ASP A 222 -4.50 7.81 10.42
C ASP A 222 -3.79 7.31 11.67
N SER A 223 -2.97 6.26 11.51
CA SER A 223 -2.25 5.65 12.64
C SER A 223 -1.19 6.57 13.25
N LYS A 224 -0.72 7.57 12.50
CA LYS A 224 0.40 8.46 12.85
C LYS A 224 1.67 7.72 13.25
N ASP A 225 1.79 6.45 12.85
CA ASP A 225 2.88 5.54 13.21
C ASP A 225 4.25 6.03 12.73
N PHE A 226 4.31 6.74 11.59
CA PHE A 226 5.53 7.34 11.07
C PHE A 226 6.21 8.28 12.08
N ASN A 227 5.43 8.95 12.95
CA ASN A 227 5.96 9.82 14.00
C ASN A 227 6.73 9.04 15.08
N LEU A 228 6.48 7.73 15.21
CA LEU A 228 7.17 6.89 16.20
C LEU A 228 8.66 6.73 15.88
N ASN A 229 9.07 6.89 14.61
CA ASN A 229 10.47 6.78 14.22
C ASN A 229 11.36 7.78 14.99
N ALA A 230 10.84 8.99 15.22
CA ALA A 230 11.48 9.99 16.05
C ALA A 230 11.13 9.76 17.54
N GLY A 231 12.05 9.17 18.29
CA GLY A 231 11.88 9.03 19.75
C GLY A 231 11.08 7.80 20.18
N PHE A 232 11.13 6.73 19.38
CA PHE A 232 10.55 5.43 19.72
C PHE A 232 10.93 4.97 21.14
N THR A 233 9.90 4.63 21.91
CA THR A 233 9.99 3.83 23.13
C THR A 233 8.87 2.79 23.14
N GLU A 234 9.02 1.75 23.94
CA GLU A 234 7.95 0.77 24.17
C GLU A 234 6.65 1.44 24.67
N ALA A 235 6.77 2.51 25.47
CA ALA A 235 5.63 3.27 25.98
C ALA A 235 4.90 4.04 24.86
N THR A 236 5.63 4.72 23.96
CA THR A 236 5.02 5.47 22.85
C THR A 236 4.36 4.53 21.84
N LEU A 237 5.00 3.40 21.53
CA LEU A 237 4.42 2.38 20.67
C LEU A 237 3.16 1.76 21.29
N SER A 238 3.23 1.34 22.56
CA SER A 238 2.07 0.78 23.24
C SER A 238 0.91 1.78 23.32
N ALA A 239 1.19 3.07 23.51
CA ALA A 239 0.19 4.12 23.48
C ALA A 239 -0.45 4.26 22.09
N ALA A 240 0.35 4.32 21.03
CA ALA A 240 -0.16 4.39 19.66
C ALA A 240 -1.02 3.17 19.32
N VAL A 241 -0.54 1.96 19.61
CA VAL A 241 -1.30 0.70 19.40
C VAL A 241 -2.61 0.75 20.18
N THR A 242 -2.59 1.21 21.44
CA THR A 242 -3.82 1.33 22.26
C THR A 242 -4.81 2.30 21.64
N THR A 243 -4.37 3.46 21.19
CA THR A 243 -5.22 4.46 20.53
C THR A 243 -5.90 3.87 19.30
N MET A 244 -5.11 3.31 18.37
CA MET A 244 -5.66 2.74 17.15
C MET A 244 -6.55 1.52 17.44
N SER A 245 -6.17 0.69 18.41
CA SER A 245 -7.00 -0.45 18.84
C SER A 245 -8.37 0.00 19.37
N ASN A 246 -8.41 1.09 20.13
CA ASN A 246 -9.65 1.64 20.65
C ASN A 246 -10.52 2.19 19.52
N THR A 247 -9.93 2.90 18.54
CA THR A 247 -10.65 3.35 17.34
C THR A 247 -11.28 2.18 16.59
N LEU A 248 -10.49 1.13 16.29
CA LEU A 248 -10.98 -0.06 15.58
C LEU A 248 -12.08 -0.80 16.35
N LYS A 249 -11.93 -0.95 17.67
CA LYS A 249 -12.95 -1.58 18.52
C LYS A 249 -14.23 -0.75 18.62
N ALA A 250 -14.12 0.57 18.69
CA ALA A 250 -15.27 1.47 18.71
C ALA A 250 -16.07 1.37 17.40
N TYR A 251 -15.39 1.34 16.25
CA TYR A 251 -16.01 1.10 14.95
C TYR A 251 -16.62 -0.30 14.88
N GLY A 252 -15.88 -1.36 15.25
CA GLY A 252 -16.37 -2.73 15.24
C GLY A 252 -17.60 -2.97 16.11
N ALA A 253 -17.75 -2.21 17.21
CA ALA A 253 -18.94 -2.25 18.04
C ALA A 253 -20.17 -1.62 17.35
N ASN A 254 -19.97 -0.65 16.45
CA ASN A 254 -21.03 0.09 15.75
C ASN A 254 -20.61 0.42 14.29
N PRO A 255 -20.54 -0.57 13.39
CA PRO A 255 -19.87 -0.41 12.07
C PRO A 255 -20.66 0.41 11.04
N GLY A 256 -21.80 1.00 11.41
CA GLY A 256 -22.62 1.80 10.49
C GLY A 256 -23.02 1.01 9.23
N THR A 257 -22.87 1.65 8.07
CA THR A 257 -23.23 1.08 6.75
C THR A 257 -22.04 0.87 5.81
N GLN A 258 -20.85 1.33 6.17
CA GLN A 258 -19.66 1.32 5.32
C GLN A 258 -18.44 0.87 6.12
N GLY A 259 -17.49 0.29 5.41
CA GLY A 259 -16.20 -0.13 5.96
C GLY A 259 -15.24 1.04 6.14
N ILE A 260 -14.18 0.81 6.90
CA ILE A 260 -13.11 1.79 7.13
C ILE A 260 -11.89 1.47 6.28
N ILE A 261 -11.15 2.49 5.88
CA ILE A 261 -9.79 2.42 5.36
C ILE A 261 -8.88 3.13 6.36
N THR A 262 -7.76 2.48 6.72
CA THR A 262 -6.74 3.02 7.63
C THR A 262 -5.46 3.37 6.89
N LEU A 263 -4.69 4.32 7.42
CA LEU A 263 -3.38 4.71 6.92
C LEU A 263 -2.29 4.27 7.91
N GLU A 264 -1.40 3.40 7.45
CA GLU A 264 -0.19 2.94 8.15
C GLU A 264 1.01 2.98 7.20
N HIS A 265 2.22 2.77 7.71
CA HIS A 265 3.44 2.79 6.89
C HIS A 265 4.30 1.56 7.17
N ASP A 266 4.87 0.93 6.14
CA ASP A 266 5.83 -0.18 6.28
C ASP A 266 7.30 0.28 6.11
N LEU A 267 7.52 1.57 6.36
CA LEU A 267 8.76 2.31 6.15
C LEU A 267 9.87 1.95 7.16
N TYR A 268 9.53 1.87 8.45
CA TYR A 268 10.50 1.74 9.54
C TYR A 268 10.28 0.47 10.37
N PRO A 269 11.30 -0.06 11.07
CA PRO A 269 11.12 -1.21 11.95
C PRO A 269 10.01 -1.00 13.00
N VAL A 270 9.87 0.24 13.52
CA VAL A 270 8.84 0.58 14.50
C VAL A 270 7.43 0.61 13.92
N THR A 271 7.25 1.05 12.68
CA THR A 271 5.93 1.10 12.04
C THR A 271 5.46 -0.31 11.67
N VAL A 272 6.40 -1.17 11.23
CA VAL A 272 6.14 -2.61 11.07
C VAL A 272 5.78 -3.28 12.40
N GLU A 273 6.48 -2.97 13.49
CA GLU A 273 6.14 -3.51 14.82
C GLU A 273 4.78 -2.99 15.32
N PHE A 274 4.43 -1.73 15.05
CA PHE A 274 3.09 -1.19 15.30
C PHE A 274 2.02 -2.00 14.56
N ALA A 275 2.18 -2.19 13.26
CA ALA A 275 1.24 -2.94 12.43
C ALA A 275 1.05 -4.37 12.94
N LYS A 276 2.15 -5.07 13.26
CA LYS A 276 2.14 -6.43 13.80
C LYS A 276 1.31 -6.55 15.08
N ARG A 277 1.38 -5.55 15.97
CA ARG A 277 0.60 -5.52 17.22
C ARG A 277 -0.86 -5.16 17.01
N LEU A 278 -1.19 -4.51 15.89
CA LEU A 278 -2.55 -4.13 15.55
C LEU A 278 -3.34 -5.27 14.88
N LEU A 279 -2.68 -6.17 14.13
CA LEU A 279 -3.35 -7.27 13.42
C LEU A 279 -4.29 -8.14 14.30
N PRO A 280 -3.91 -8.56 15.53
CA PRO A 280 -4.81 -9.33 16.39
C PRO A 280 -6.12 -8.60 16.76
N VAL A 281 -6.10 -7.26 16.72
CA VAL A 281 -7.26 -6.44 17.08
C VAL A 281 -8.42 -6.63 16.11
N ALA A 282 -8.16 -7.02 14.86
CA ALA A 282 -9.23 -7.32 13.90
C ALA A 282 -10.21 -8.36 14.45
N ALA A 283 -9.71 -9.44 15.06
CA ALA A 283 -10.56 -10.47 15.65
C ALA A 283 -11.33 -9.95 16.87
N GLU A 284 -10.67 -9.17 17.74
CA GLU A 284 -11.29 -8.56 18.92
C GLU A 284 -12.40 -7.56 18.55
N ALA A 285 -12.19 -6.79 17.50
CA ALA A 285 -13.12 -5.81 16.96
C ALA A 285 -14.14 -6.43 15.97
N LYS A 286 -14.05 -7.74 15.68
CA LYS A 286 -14.89 -8.46 14.71
C LYS A 286 -14.84 -7.86 13.29
N LEU A 287 -13.68 -7.34 12.92
CA LEU A 287 -13.42 -6.75 11.61
C LEU A 287 -12.89 -7.78 10.62
N GLN A 288 -13.27 -7.63 9.36
CA GLN A 288 -12.73 -8.39 8.24
C GLN A 288 -11.67 -7.55 7.53
N ILE A 289 -10.40 -7.94 7.65
CA ILE A 289 -9.32 -7.29 6.90
C ILE A 289 -9.46 -7.63 5.42
N GLN A 290 -9.45 -6.62 4.57
CA GLN A 290 -9.49 -6.75 3.12
C GLN A 290 -8.50 -5.79 2.46
N THR A 291 -8.07 -6.14 1.25
CA THR A 291 -7.45 -5.19 0.33
C THR A 291 -8.47 -4.14 -0.11
N ILE A 292 -8.02 -3.00 -0.62
CA ILE A 292 -8.89 -1.96 -1.19
C ILE A 292 -9.70 -2.50 -2.37
N ALA A 293 -9.07 -3.25 -3.29
CA ALA A 293 -9.80 -3.87 -4.41
C ALA A 293 -10.93 -4.78 -3.91
N GLN A 294 -10.67 -5.65 -2.93
CA GLN A 294 -11.70 -6.51 -2.33
C GLN A 294 -12.79 -5.70 -1.64
N CYS A 295 -12.43 -4.69 -0.86
CA CYS A 295 -13.39 -3.92 -0.07
C CYS A 295 -14.29 -2.99 -0.91
N LEU A 296 -13.86 -2.72 -2.15
CA LEU A 296 -14.65 -2.05 -3.19
C LEU A 296 -15.37 -3.03 -4.13
N SER A 297 -15.26 -4.34 -3.89
CA SER A 297 -15.77 -5.40 -4.78
C SER A 297 -15.24 -5.30 -6.22
N ASP A 298 -14.02 -4.78 -6.40
CA ASP A 298 -13.33 -4.76 -7.69
C ASP A 298 -12.58 -6.07 -7.91
N ALA A 299 -13.14 -6.93 -8.77
CA ALA A 299 -12.57 -8.23 -9.11
C ALA A 299 -11.27 -8.15 -9.93
N HIS A 300 -10.97 -7.00 -10.54
CA HIS A 300 -9.82 -6.85 -11.43
C HIS A 300 -8.67 -6.09 -10.79
N GLY A 301 -8.91 -5.15 -9.85
CA GLY A 301 -7.91 -4.48 -8.99
C GLY A 301 -6.81 -3.65 -9.71
N TYR A 302 -6.63 -3.90 -10.99
CA TYR A 302 -5.58 -3.44 -11.87
C TYR A 302 -6.21 -2.95 -13.17
N GLN A 303 -5.51 -2.09 -13.88
CA GLN A 303 -5.89 -1.62 -15.20
C GLN A 303 -5.67 -2.74 -16.23
N GLY A 304 -6.60 -2.89 -17.16
CA GLY A 304 -6.57 -3.99 -18.11
C GLY A 304 -6.80 -5.37 -17.48
N THR A 305 -6.94 -6.39 -18.32
CA THR A 305 -6.92 -7.78 -17.84
C THR A 305 -5.51 -8.11 -17.35
N PRO A 306 -5.33 -8.61 -16.11
CA PRO A 306 -4.02 -9.06 -15.63
C PRO A 306 -3.43 -10.08 -16.63
N PRO A 307 -2.10 -10.16 -16.81
CA PRO A 307 -1.51 -11.36 -17.38
C PRO A 307 -2.01 -12.54 -16.55
N PRO A 308 -2.43 -13.67 -17.15
CA PRO A 308 -2.88 -14.81 -16.38
C PRO A 308 -1.71 -15.29 -15.52
N GLY A 309 -1.73 -14.90 -14.23
CA GLY A 309 -0.91 -15.51 -13.21
C GLY A 309 -1.18 -17.01 -13.24
N LYS A 310 -0.13 -17.81 -13.15
CA LYS A 310 -0.24 -19.28 -13.06
C LYS A 310 -0.88 -19.65 -11.71
N GLY A 311 -2.20 -19.43 -11.61
CA GLY A 311 -3.05 -20.11 -10.66
C GLY A 311 -3.12 -21.57 -11.08
N ASP A 312 -2.73 -22.42 -10.16
CA ASP A 312 -3.07 -23.83 -10.14
C ASP A 312 -4.55 -24.03 -10.46
N GLY A 313 -4.80 -24.71 -11.58
CA GLY A 313 -6.14 -25.02 -12.02
C GLY A 313 -6.86 -25.91 -11.01
N SER A 314 -7.74 -25.30 -10.22
CA SER A 314 -8.90 -25.97 -9.65
C SER A 314 -10.15 -25.15 -9.99
N GLY A 315 -10.50 -25.16 -11.27
CA GLY A 315 -11.81 -24.71 -11.73
C GLY A 315 -12.86 -25.73 -11.27
N ASN A 316 -13.60 -25.40 -10.21
CA ASN A 316 -14.72 -26.20 -9.76
C ASN A 316 -15.90 -26.01 -10.73
N LYS A 317 -16.14 -27.03 -11.57
CA LYS A 317 -17.39 -27.16 -12.33
C LYS A 317 -18.47 -27.69 -11.42
N THR A 318 -19.63 -27.04 -11.46
CA THR A 318 -20.89 -27.47 -10.89
C THR A 318 -21.36 -28.80 -11.49
N GLY A 319 -21.86 -29.72 -10.65
CA GLY A 319 -22.49 -30.97 -11.09
C GLY A 319 -22.69 -32.02 -10.00
N ASP A 320 -23.86 -31.92 -9.36
CA ASP A 320 -24.75 -32.98 -8.83
C ASP A 320 -24.25 -34.23 -8.06
N GLY A 321 -24.88 -34.42 -6.89
CA GLY A 321 -25.08 -35.59 -6.01
C GLY A 321 -24.24 -36.87 -6.11
N ASP A 322 -23.60 -37.26 -4.99
CA ASP A 322 -23.87 -38.56 -4.33
C ASP A 322 -23.39 -38.58 -2.86
N LYS A 323 -23.97 -39.49 -2.07
CA LYS A 323 -23.92 -39.57 -0.60
C LYS A 323 -22.68 -40.29 -0.04
N GLY A 324 -22.04 -39.63 0.94
CA GLY A 324 -21.46 -40.20 2.18
C GLY A 324 -20.01 -40.72 2.14
N PRO A 325 -19.40 -41.06 3.30
CA PRO A 325 -19.70 -40.66 4.68
C PRO A 325 -18.58 -39.83 5.34
N SER A 326 -18.97 -39.17 6.43
CA SER A 326 -18.14 -38.37 7.34
C SER A 326 -16.97 -39.12 7.96
N VAL A 327 -15.84 -38.43 8.13
CA VAL A 327 -14.80 -38.80 9.10
C VAL A 327 -14.58 -37.61 10.04
N VAL A 328 -14.80 -37.88 11.32
CA VAL A 328 -14.59 -37.04 12.50
C VAL A 328 -13.19 -37.35 13.05
N HIS A 329 -12.56 -36.37 13.71
CA HIS A 329 -11.74 -36.45 14.95
C HIS A 329 -10.56 -35.45 14.93
N PRO A 330 -9.98 -35.06 16.10
CA PRO A 330 -10.58 -34.18 17.11
C PRO A 330 -9.60 -33.07 17.56
N ASP A 331 -10.12 -32.14 18.37
CA ASP A 331 -9.34 -31.19 19.18
C ASP A 331 -8.37 -31.89 20.16
N SER A 332 -7.28 -31.21 20.54
CA SER A 332 -7.08 -30.73 21.93
C SER A 332 -5.63 -30.31 22.25
N ALA A 333 -5.54 -29.20 23.01
CA ALA A 333 -4.64 -28.88 24.14
C ALA A 333 -3.10 -28.93 23.92
N GLY A 334 -2.27 -28.07 24.52
CA GLY A 334 -2.43 -27.08 25.59
C GLY A 334 -1.10 -26.94 26.34
N ALA A 335 -0.89 -25.78 26.97
CA ALA A 335 0.17 -25.41 27.93
C ALA A 335 1.61 -25.28 27.36
N ALA A 336 2.53 -24.44 27.86
CA ALA A 336 2.67 -23.82 29.16
C ALA A 336 3.56 -22.56 29.10
N SER A 337 3.32 -21.70 30.08
CA SER A 337 4.04 -20.47 30.42
C SER A 337 5.47 -20.72 30.92
N MET A 338 6.40 -19.80 30.63
CA MET A 338 7.59 -19.57 31.47
C MET A 338 7.81 -18.07 31.66
N VAL A 339 7.57 -17.63 32.89
CA VAL A 339 7.93 -16.33 33.45
C VAL A 339 9.41 -16.36 33.83
N VAL A 340 10.18 -15.36 33.42
CA VAL A 340 11.43 -14.98 34.10
C VAL A 340 11.37 -13.50 34.43
N SER A 341 11.42 -13.25 35.74
CA SER A 341 11.48 -11.99 36.44
C SER A 341 12.93 -11.52 36.66
N GLY A 342 13.12 -10.19 36.68
CA GLY A 342 14.32 -9.50 37.17
C GLY A 342 14.92 -8.60 36.10
N GLY A 343 15.24 -7.33 36.30
CA GLY A 343 15.29 -6.47 37.47
C GLY A 343 15.96 -5.17 37.02
N LEU A 344 15.52 -4.05 37.58
CA LEU A 344 15.97 -2.67 37.31
C LEU A 344 17.49 -2.50 37.19
N MET A 345 17.93 -1.61 36.28
CA MET A 345 18.83 -0.51 36.62
C MET A 345 18.58 0.70 35.71
N ALA A 346 18.11 1.77 36.34
CA ALA A 346 18.03 3.10 35.75
C ALA A 346 19.39 3.80 35.87
N ALA A 347 19.90 4.33 34.77
CA ALA A 347 20.95 5.35 34.78
C ALA A 347 20.57 6.40 33.75
N GLY A 348 20.20 7.59 34.25
CA GLY A 348 19.87 8.74 33.42
C GLY A 348 21.12 9.31 32.75
N LEU A 349 20.95 9.78 31.53
CA LEU A 349 21.81 10.80 30.94
C LEU A 349 20.97 11.67 30.01
N ALA A 350 20.80 12.92 30.41
CA ALA A 350 20.20 13.97 29.60
C ALA A 350 21.21 14.42 28.55
N ILE A 351 20.82 14.42 27.27
CA ILE A 351 21.53 15.14 26.22
C ILE A 351 20.49 15.79 25.31
N ALA A 352 20.60 17.11 25.19
CA ALA A 352 19.81 17.96 24.32
C ALA A 352 20.08 17.62 22.84
N GLY A 353 19.01 17.48 22.05
CA GLY A 353 19.07 17.18 20.62
C GLY A 353 18.25 18.18 19.82
N ALA A 354 18.94 18.93 18.97
CA ALA A 354 18.39 19.88 18.02
C ALA A 354 17.58 19.17 16.92
N ALA A 355 16.55 19.87 16.42
CA ALA A 355 15.71 19.45 15.30
C ALA A 355 16.55 19.30 14.02
N ILE A 356 16.46 18.13 13.38
CA ILE A 356 16.94 17.86 12.03
C ILE A 356 15.75 17.29 11.26
N ALA A 357 15.45 17.91 10.13
CA ALA A 357 14.45 17.47 9.15
C ALA A 357 14.81 16.08 8.59
N ALA A 358 13.87 15.14 8.63
CA ALA A 358 13.91 13.88 7.88
C ALA A 358 13.10 14.10 6.58
N LEU A 359 13.64 13.99 5.37
CA LEU A 359 14.24 12.86 4.63
C LEU A 359 13.24 11.75 4.29
#